data_AF-A0A520BE28-F1
#
_entry.id   AF-A0A520BE28-F1
#
_cell.length_a   1.000
_cell.length_b   1.000
_cell.length_c   1.000
_cell.angle_alpha   90.00
_cell.angle_beta   90.00
_cell.angle_gamma   90.00
#
_symmetry.space_group_name_H-M   'P 1'
#
loop_
_entity.id
_entity.type
_entity.pdbx_description
1 polymer ?
#
loop_
_entity_poly.entity_id
_entity_poly.type
_entity_poly.pdbx_seq_one_letter_code
_entity_poly.pdbx_strand_id
1 'polypeptide(L)'
;SVLKTISALKFLEHDGYVILSESVFLPSRLMFTVGHEDVYRFQIENKAYDNIIKTILRSHGGAFDGFVKINEADLAKKTGFSYKEIVSFLNKLQSIELLTYIQQTDQPQLQFVRARVDMEHFDVDVKYLELRKEILLKQINAVVAYASSNICRSIQLLNYFDETNATKCGVCDVCLAERRTVNEVQLNDEIDFEIISLLQHQPLILDDLVINIKNGSENERVDAIRELLDAGKIKTDGKKYYI
;
A
#
# COMPACT_ATOMS: atom_id res chain seq x y z
N SER A 1 18.87 -0.19 6.75
CA SER A 1 17.52 -0.65 6.36
C SER A 1 17.13 0.08 5.08
N VAL A 2 16.71 -0.66 4.06
CA VAL A 2 16.42 -0.15 2.70
C VAL A 2 15.39 0.99 2.73
N LEU A 3 14.36 0.89 3.56
CA LEU A 3 13.30 1.91 3.68
C LEU A 3 13.80 3.26 4.19
N LYS A 4 14.75 3.27 5.13
CA LYS A 4 15.34 4.51 5.65
C LYS A 4 16.14 5.22 4.56
N THR A 5 16.91 4.45 3.78
CA THR A 5 17.69 4.98 2.67
C THR A 5 16.79 5.58 1.59
N ILE A 6 15.74 4.86 1.18
CA ILE A 6 14.78 5.38 0.18
C ILE A 6 14.10 6.67 0.69
N SER A 7 13.69 6.69 1.96
CA SER A 7 13.07 7.89 2.54
C SER A 7 14.05 9.06 2.56
N ALA A 8 15.31 8.83 2.93
CA ALA A 8 16.35 9.84 2.87
C ALA A 8 16.55 10.37 1.44
N LEU A 9 16.61 9.48 0.44
CA LEU A 9 16.73 9.89 -0.97
C LEU A 9 15.55 10.76 -1.42
N LYS A 10 14.31 10.44 -1.02
CA LYS A 10 13.13 11.26 -1.33
C LYS A 10 13.18 12.66 -0.70
N PHE A 11 13.76 12.78 0.50
CA PHE A 11 13.97 14.11 1.12
C PHE A 11 15.07 14.90 0.41
N LEU A 12 16.16 14.25 0.04
CA LEU A 12 17.21 14.89 -0.77
C LEU A 12 16.71 15.30 -2.16
N GLU A 13 15.74 14.56 -2.70
CA GLU A 13 15.07 14.90 -3.94
C GLU A 13 14.14 16.11 -3.79
N HIS A 14 13.36 16.18 -2.71
CA HIS A 14 12.57 17.36 -2.35
C HIS A 14 13.46 18.62 -2.24
N ASP A 15 14.61 18.49 -1.58
CA ASP A 15 15.54 19.61 -1.37
C ASP A 15 16.41 19.90 -2.62
N GLY A 16 16.23 19.13 -3.70
CA GLY A 16 16.85 19.33 -5.01
C GLY A 16 18.33 18.97 -5.09
N TYR A 17 18.82 18.08 -4.23
CA TYR A 17 20.18 17.55 -4.29
C TYR A 17 20.31 16.41 -5.30
N VAL A 18 19.31 15.53 -5.33
CA VAL A 18 19.29 14.36 -6.20
C VAL A 18 17.94 14.25 -6.91
N ILE A 19 17.90 13.48 -8.00
CA ILE A 19 16.65 13.00 -8.59
C ILE A 19 16.76 11.49 -8.62
N LEU A 20 15.71 10.82 -8.14
CA LEU A 20 15.59 9.38 -8.25
C LEU A 20 14.62 9.09 -9.39
N SER A 21 15.14 8.65 -10.54
CA SER A 21 14.25 8.14 -11.57
C SER A 21 13.68 6.82 -11.08
N GLU A 22 12.34 6.75 -10.96
CA GLU A 22 11.64 5.47 -10.97
C GLU A 22 11.89 4.80 -12.33
N SER A 23 11.76 3.48 -12.44
CA SER A 23 12.15 2.70 -13.62
C SER A 23 11.61 3.28 -14.93
N VAL A 24 12.39 4.14 -15.58
CA VAL A 24 12.09 4.76 -16.86
C VAL A 24 12.95 4.04 -17.87
N PHE A 25 12.31 3.51 -18.90
CA PHE A 25 13.04 2.90 -20.02
C PHE A 25 13.94 3.96 -20.68
N LEU A 26 15.25 3.84 -20.45
CA LEU A 26 16.25 4.66 -21.10
C LEU A 26 16.80 3.89 -22.31
N PRO A 27 16.60 4.37 -23.55
CA PRO A 27 17.14 3.70 -24.73
C PRO A 27 18.66 3.83 -24.73
N SER A 28 19.30 2.85 -25.37
CA SER A 28 20.74 2.87 -25.58
C SER A 28 21.20 4.10 -26.35
N ARG A 29 22.36 4.63 -25.98
CA ARG A 29 22.96 5.79 -26.64
C ARG A 29 24.43 5.55 -26.90
N LEU A 30 24.95 6.15 -27.97
CA LEU A 30 26.37 6.19 -28.24
C LEU A 30 26.83 7.54 -28.77
N MET A 31 28.12 7.82 -28.64
CA MET A 31 28.78 8.99 -29.22
C MET A 31 30.23 8.60 -29.57
N PHE A 32 30.72 8.94 -30.75
CA PHE A 32 32.13 8.77 -31.07
C PHE A 32 32.96 9.81 -30.31
N THR A 33 34.02 9.35 -29.66
CA THR A 33 34.94 10.20 -28.88
C THR A 33 36.14 10.66 -29.71
N VAL A 34 36.40 9.98 -30.83
CA VAL A 34 37.49 10.30 -31.77
C VAL A 34 36.94 10.88 -33.08
N GLY A 35 37.82 11.48 -33.88
CA GLY A 35 37.46 12.07 -35.16
C GLY A 35 37.17 11.03 -36.26
N HIS A 36 36.57 11.49 -37.36
CA HIS A 36 36.22 10.64 -38.51
C HIS A 36 37.41 9.85 -39.08
N GLU A 37 38.59 10.45 -39.15
CA GLU A 37 39.79 9.82 -39.70
C GLU A 37 40.27 8.63 -38.86
N ASP A 38 40.21 8.74 -37.53
CA ASP A 38 40.63 7.69 -36.61
C ASP A 38 39.68 6.51 -36.64
N VAL A 39 38.36 6.77 -36.67
CA VAL A 39 37.35 5.72 -36.87
C VAL A 39 37.60 5.00 -38.20
N TYR A 40 37.86 5.75 -39.27
CA TYR A 40 38.12 5.17 -40.58
C TYR A 40 39.40 4.31 -40.61
N ARG A 41 40.48 4.77 -39.98
CA ARG A 41 41.73 3.98 -39.84
C ARG A 41 41.47 2.69 -39.07
N PHE A 42 40.75 2.77 -37.96
CA PHE A 42 40.37 1.60 -37.17
C PHE A 42 39.55 0.59 -37.97
N GLN A 43 38.62 1.05 -38.82
CA GLN A 43 37.83 0.17 -39.70
C GLN A 43 38.69 -0.61 -40.71
N ILE A 44 39.73 0.02 -41.26
CA ILE A 44 40.66 -0.64 -42.19
C ILE A 44 41.46 -1.73 -41.47
N GLU A 45 41.98 -1.41 -40.28
CA GLU A 45 42.79 -2.32 -39.48
C GLU A 45 41.96 -3.47 -38.90
N ASN A 46 40.69 -3.23 -38.58
CA ASN A 46 39.82 -4.17 -37.88
C ASN A 46 38.52 -4.43 -38.65
N LYS A 47 38.62 -5.17 -39.76
CA LYS A 47 37.49 -5.49 -40.65
C LYS A 47 36.24 -6.05 -39.97
N ALA A 48 36.39 -6.75 -38.83
CA ALA A 48 35.27 -7.29 -38.06
C ALA A 48 34.29 -6.19 -37.57
N TYR A 49 34.79 -4.98 -37.31
CA TYR A 49 33.99 -3.85 -36.82
C TYR A 49 33.48 -2.93 -37.94
N ASP A 50 33.97 -3.09 -39.16
CA ASP A 50 33.62 -2.23 -40.29
C ASP A 50 32.12 -2.23 -40.57
N ASN A 51 31.49 -3.42 -40.54
CA ASN A 51 30.06 -3.57 -40.81
C ASN A 51 29.18 -2.86 -39.75
N ILE A 52 29.52 -3.00 -38.46
CA ILE A 52 28.76 -2.37 -37.37
C ILE A 52 28.96 -0.85 -37.37
N ILE A 53 30.21 -0.37 -37.53
CA ILE A 53 30.51 1.07 -37.56
C ILE A 53 29.81 1.73 -38.75
N LYS A 54 29.88 1.15 -39.97
CA LYS A 54 29.15 1.68 -41.14
C LYS A 54 27.65 1.71 -40.92
N THR A 55 27.10 0.67 -40.32
CA THR A 55 25.65 0.61 -40.02
C THR A 55 25.24 1.71 -39.05
N ILE A 56 26.04 1.96 -38.01
CA ILE A 56 25.82 3.06 -37.05
C ILE A 56 25.89 4.40 -37.77
N LEU A 57 26.95 4.65 -38.54
CA LEU A 57 27.14 5.91 -39.27
C LEU A 57 26.03 6.19 -40.30
N ARG A 58 25.47 5.15 -40.92
CA ARG A 58 24.35 5.27 -41.87
C ARG A 58 22.99 5.45 -41.20
N SER A 59 22.76 4.80 -40.06
CA SER A 59 21.44 4.77 -39.39
C SER A 59 21.26 5.87 -38.35
N HIS A 60 22.36 6.34 -37.77
CA HIS A 60 22.39 7.27 -36.64
C HIS A 60 23.41 8.38 -36.92
N GLY A 61 23.09 9.25 -37.89
CA GLY A 61 23.88 10.44 -38.19
C GLY A 61 23.97 11.38 -36.99
N GLY A 62 25.06 12.16 -36.91
CA GLY A 62 25.33 13.06 -35.78
C GLY A 62 26.00 12.41 -34.57
N ALA A 63 26.41 11.14 -34.67
CA ALA A 63 27.10 10.42 -33.60
C ALA A 63 28.47 11.03 -33.19
N PHE A 64 29.04 11.90 -34.02
CA PHE A 64 30.27 12.66 -33.70
C PHE A 64 29.98 13.99 -32.99
N ASP A 65 28.79 14.55 -33.19
CA ASP A 65 28.38 15.84 -32.62
C ASP A 65 27.75 15.71 -31.22
N GLY A 66 27.28 14.50 -30.87
CA GLY A 66 26.67 14.22 -29.59
C GLY A 66 26.15 12.80 -29.44
N PHE A 67 25.51 12.51 -28.30
CA PHE A 67 24.88 11.21 -28.06
C PHE A 67 23.66 10.99 -28.95
N VAL A 68 23.72 9.94 -29.76
CA VAL A 68 22.61 9.46 -30.58
C VAL A 68 21.94 8.25 -29.95
N LYS A 69 20.61 8.18 -30.04
CA LYS A 69 19.85 7.00 -29.60
C LYS A 69 20.05 5.86 -30.59
N ILE A 70 20.32 4.67 -30.09
CA ILE A 70 20.48 3.45 -30.87
C ILE A 70 19.58 2.33 -30.34
N ASN A 71 19.30 1.37 -31.20
CA ASN A 71 18.60 0.13 -30.84
C ASN A 71 19.45 -1.06 -31.30
N GLU A 72 19.99 -1.82 -30.34
CA GLU A 72 20.87 -2.95 -30.63
C GLU A 72 20.15 -4.08 -31.36
N ALA A 73 18.84 -4.24 -31.15
CA ALA A 73 18.05 -5.22 -31.88
C ALA A 73 17.93 -4.85 -33.36
N ASP A 74 17.84 -3.55 -33.68
CA ASP A 74 17.81 -3.08 -35.07
C ASP A 74 19.20 -3.16 -35.72
N LEU A 75 20.27 -2.87 -34.96
CA LEU A 75 21.65 -3.07 -35.42
C LEU A 75 21.93 -4.55 -35.70
N ALA A 76 21.48 -5.46 -34.82
CA ALA A 76 21.58 -6.90 -35.01
C ALA A 76 20.91 -7.35 -36.32
N LYS A 77 19.66 -6.91 -36.56
CA LYS A 77 18.93 -7.22 -37.81
C LYS A 77 19.64 -6.73 -39.07
N LYS A 78 20.22 -5.52 -39.04
CA LYS A 78 20.89 -4.90 -40.19
C LYS A 78 22.27 -5.49 -40.48
N THR A 79 22.98 -5.94 -39.45
CA THR A 79 24.36 -6.44 -39.57
C THR A 79 24.45 -7.96 -39.69
N GLY A 80 23.41 -8.69 -39.26
CA GLY A 80 23.39 -10.15 -39.19
C GLY A 80 24.01 -10.73 -37.91
N PHE A 81 24.48 -9.88 -36.98
CA PHE A 81 25.00 -10.30 -35.67
C PHE A 81 23.85 -10.51 -34.67
N SER A 82 24.11 -11.31 -33.64
CA SER A 82 23.22 -11.42 -32.49
C SER A 82 23.28 -10.18 -31.59
N TYR A 83 22.23 -9.96 -30.78
CA TYR A 83 22.19 -8.88 -29.79
C TYR A 83 23.41 -8.88 -28.87
N LYS A 84 23.84 -10.06 -28.39
CA LYS A 84 24.99 -10.20 -27.49
C LYS A 84 26.31 -9.79 -28.16
N GLU A 85 26.48 -10.11 -29.45
CA GLU A 85 27.66 -9.71 -30.21
C GLU A 85 27.69 -8.19 -30.43
N ILE A 86 26.55 -7.56 -30.74
CA ILE A 86 26.46 -6.10 -30.86
C ILE A 86 26.89 -5.42 -29.55
N VAL A 87 26.35 -5.85 -28.41
CA VAL A 87 26.71 -5.29 -27.10
C VAL A 87 28.20 -5.52 -26.80
N SER A 88 28.74 -6.69 -27.14
CA SER A 88 30.16 -7.00 -26.97
C SER A 88 31.06 -6.09 -27.83
N PHE A 89 30.69 -5.88 -29.10
CA PHE A 89 31.41 -4.97 -29.99
C PHE A 89 31.39 -3.53 -29.47
N LEU A 90 30.23 -3.03 -29.06
CA LEU A 90 30.10 -1.66 -28.53
C LEU A 90 30.91 -1.47 -27.25
N ASN A 91 30.86 -2.44 -26.32
CA ASN A 91 31.69 -2.41 -25.12
C ASN A 91 33.19 -2.47 -25.45
N LYS A 92 33.58 -3.25 -26.47
CA LYS A 92 34.98 -3.32 -26.90
C LYS A 92 35.45 -1.99 -27.50
N LEU A 93 34.65 -1.37 -28.36
CA LEU A 93 34.93 -0.05 -28.94
C LEU A 93 35.02 1.02 -27.85
N GLN A 94 34.22 0.92 -26.80
CA GLN A 94 34.33 1.78 -25.62
C GLN A 94 35.61 1.53 -24.82
N SER A 95 36.00 0.27 -24.61
CA SER A 95 37.22 -0.05 -23.85
C SER A 95 38.51 0.43 -24.50
N ILE A 96 38.48 0.74 -25.80
CA ILE A 96 39.59 1.33 -26.56
C ILE A 96 39.36 2.82 -26.86
N GLU A 97 38.39 3.44 -26.19
CA GLU A 97 38.10 4.88 -26.27
C GLU A 97 37.74 5.39 -27.68
N LEU A 98 37.22 4.52 -28.56
CA LEU A 98 36.75 4.93 -29.90
C LEU A 98 35.36 5.58 -29.85
N LEU A 99 34.52 5.15 -28.90
CA LEU A 99 33.19 5.70 -28.64
C LEU A 99 32.84 5.59 -27.16
N THR A 100 31.85 6.36 -26.71
CA THR A 100 31.15 6.14 -25.44
C THR A 100 29.83 5.45 -25.74
N TYR A 101 29.55 4.32 -25.07
CA TYR A 101 28.30 3.58 -25.18
C TYR A 101 27.61 3.51 -23.83
N ILE A 102 26.30 3.79 -23.83
CA ILE A 102 25.44 3.69 -22.66
C ILE A 102 24.35 2.70 -23.05
N GLN A 103 24.41 1.50 -22.49
CA GLN A 103 23.42 0.45 -22.74
C GLN A 103 22.07 0.84 -22.16
N GLN A 104 21.00 0.39 -22.82
CA GLN A 104 19.63 0.55 -22.36
C GLN A 104 19.49 0.00 -20.94
N THR A 105 18.73 0.71 -20.13
CA THR A 105 18.43 0.28 -18.78
C THR A 105 17.04 0.72 -18.39
N ASP A 106 16.37 -0.15 -17.66
CA ASP A 106 15.12 0.10 -16.94
C ASP A 106 15.36 0.28 -15.44
N GLN A 107 16.63 0.24 -15.01
CA GLN A 107 16.99 0.34 -13.61
C GLN A 107 16.80 1.79 -13.13
N PRO A 108 16.34 1.98 -11.88
CA PRO A 108 16.25 3.31 -11.29
C PRO A 108 17.64 3.95 -11.24
N GLN A 109 17.72 5.23 -11.60
CA GLN A 109 18.96 5.98 -11.59
C GLN A 109 18.90 7.06 -10.52
N LEU A 110 20.01 7.25 -9.82
CA LEU A 110 20.21 8.37 -8.93
C LEU A 110 21.06 9.41 -9.65
N GLN A 111 20.47 10.56 -9.96
CA GLN A 111 21.16 11.68 -10.59
C GLN A 111 21.46 12.75 -9.56
N PHE A 112 22.70 13.25 -9.51
CA PHE A 112 23.05 14.44 -8.76
C PHE A 112 22.70 15.68 -9.59
N VAL A 113 21.85 16.54 -9.05
CA VAL A 113 21.36 17.74 -9.76
C VAL A 113 22.28 18.94 -9.52
N ARG A 114 23.01 18.91 -8.41
CA ARG A 114 23.94 19.97 -8.00
C ARG A 114 25.37 19.47 -8.08
N ALA A 115 26.30 20.42 -8.21
CA ALA A 115 27.71 20.15 -7.95
C ALA A 115 27.87 19.61 -6.52
N ARG A 116 28.99 18.92 -6.26
CA ARG A 116 29.30 18.44 -4.92
C ARG A 116 29.27 19.60 -3.93
N VAL A 117 28.49 19.45 -2.87
CA VAL A 117 28.33 20.46 -1.80
C VAL A 117 29.12 20.00 -0.58
N ASP A 118 29.88 20.91 0.02
CA ASP A 118 30.58 20.67 1.28
C ASP A 118 29.58 20.58 2.45
N MET A 119 29.94 19.85 3.51
CA MET A 119 29.00 19.52 4.58
C MET A 119 28.46 20.75 5.32
N GLU A 120 29.26 21.83 5.38
CA GLU A 120 28.90 23.10 6.00
C GLU A 120 27.82 23.87 5.21
N HIS A 121 27.61 23.52 3.94
CA HIS A 121 26.62 24.11 3.04
C HIS A 121 25.50 23.12 2.68
N PHE A 122 25.45 21.99 3.38
CA PHE A 122 24.45 20.96 3.19
C PHE A 122 23.24 21.23 4.10
N ASP A 123 22.27 21.96 3.56
CA ASP A 123 21.04 22.33 4.25
C ASP A 123 19.88 21.41 3.85
N VAL A 124 19.21 20.83 4.84
CA VAL A 124 18.01 20.00 4.67
C VAL A 124 16.83 20.74 5.29
N ASP A 125 15.65 20.68 4.68
CA ASP A 125 14.46 21.34 5.23
C ASP A 125 13.92 20.59 6.47
N VAL A 126 14.49 20.91 7.63
CA VAL A 126 14.12 20.30 8.92
C VAL A 126 12.64 20.53 9.26
N LYS A 127 12.09 21.70 8.91
CA LYS A 127 10.67 22.00 9.17
C LYS A 127 9.77 21.10 8.35
N TYR A 128 10.12 20.86 7.09
CA TYR A 128 9.42 19.90 6.24
C TYR A 128 9.51 18.48 6.80
N LEU A 129 10.69 18.04 7.28
CA LEU A 129 10.86 16.73 7.92
C LEU A 129 9.95 16.55 9.13
N GLU A 130 9.88 17.54 10.01
CA GLU A 130 9.02 17.53 11.19
C GLU A 130 7.54 17.48 10.81
N LEU A 131 7.10 18.31 9.86
CA LEU A 131 5.74 18.31 9.35
C LEU A 131 5.35 16.94 8.77
N ARG A 132 6.24 16.33 7.97
CA ARG A 132 6.00 14.99 7.39
C ARG A 132 5.90 13.92 8.46
N LYS A 133 6.71 14.00 9.52
CA LYS A 133 6.63 13.10 10.67
C LYS A 133 5.30 13.25 11.40
N GLU A 134 4.84 14.49 11.65
CA GLU A 134 3.55 14.74 12.30
C GLU A 134 2.37 14.20 11.49
N ILE A 135 2.35 14.43 10.17
CA ILE A 135 1.31 13.91 9.27
C ILE A 135 1.28 12.38 9.34
N LEU A 136 2.44 11.72 9.24
CA LEU A 136 2.53 10.26 9.28
C LEU A 136 2.04 9.71 10.63
N LEU A 137 2.41 10.36 11.74
CA LEU A 137 1.92 9.99 13.07
C LEU A 137 0.41 10.12 13.18
N LYS A 138 -0.18 11.21 12.66
CA LYS A 138 -1.64 11.40 12.63
C LYS A 138 -2.32 10.29 11.83
N GLN A 139 -1.79 9.93 10.67
CA GLN A 139 -2.33 8.83 9.83
C GLN A 139 -2.26 7.48 10.55
N ILE A 140 -1.13 7.16 11.18
CA ILE A 140 -0.98 5.92 11.95
C ILE A 140 -1.98 5.88 13.11
N ASN A 141 -2.10 6.97 13.86
CA ASN A 141 -3.05 7.06 14.97
C ASN A 141 -4.50 6.92 14.49
N ALA A 142 -4.85 7.46 13.32
CA ALA A 142 -6.17 7.29 12.72
C ALA A 142 -6.44 5.81 12.36
N VAL A 143 -5.45 5.09 11.81
CA VAL A 143 -5.57 3.66 11.53
C VAL A 143 -5.72 2.84 12.81
N VAL A 144 -4.94 3.16 13.85
CA VAL A 144 -5.05 2.51 15.17
C VAL A 144 -6.44 2.75 15.77
N ALA A 145 -6.94 3.99 15.74
CA ALA A 145 -8.26 4.34 16.21
C ALA A 145 -9.36 3.60 15.42
N TYR A 146 -9.23 3.53 14.09
CA TYR A 146 -10.14 2.78 13.23
C TYR A 146 -10.21 1.31 13.62
N ALA A 147 -9.06 0.68 13.91
CA ALA A 147 -8.98 -0.73 14.24
C ALA A 147 -9.51 -1.06 15.66
N SER A 148 -9.23 -0.19 16.63
CA SER A 148 -9.42 -0.46 18.07
C SER A 148 -10.67 0.16 18.70
N SER A 149 -11.31 1.14 18.07
CA SER A 149 -12.46 1.81 18.66
C SER A 149 -13.78 1.10 18.38
N ASN A 150 -14.73 1.22 19.32
CA ASN A 150 -16.11 0.73 19.20
C ASN A 150 -17.03 1.78 18.56
N ILE A 151 -16.53 2.54 17.58
CA ILE A 151 -17.32 3.49 16.79
C ILE A 151 -17.64 2.84 15.45
N CYS A 152 -18.84 3.08 14.90
CA CYS A 152 -19.22 2.60 13.57
C CYS A 152 -18.11 2.87 12.54
N ARG A 153 -17.64 1.81 11.86
CA ARG A 153 -16.50 1.88 10.93
C ARG A 153 -16.71 2.92 9.82
N SER A 154 -17.94 3.01 9.29
CA SER A 154 -18.27 3.98 8.25
C SER A 154 -18.18 5.43 8.74
N ILE A 155 -18.63 5.71 9.97
CA ILE A 155 -18.54 7.05 10.56
C ILE A 155 -17.07 7.44 10.72
N GLN A 156 -16.23 6.53 11.23
CA GLN A 156 -14.80 6.80 11.40
C GLN A 156 -14.10 7.10 10.07
N LEU A 157 -14.42 6.33 9.02
CA LEU A 157 -13.84 6.51 7.70
C LEU A 157 -14.28 7.83 7.06
N LEU A 158 -15.56 8.17 7.15
CA LEU A 158 -16.10 9.43 6.66
C LEU A 158 -15.51 10.63 7.41
N ASN A 159 -15.42 10.56 8.74
CA ASN A 159 -14.76 11.59 9.55
C ASN A 159 -13.30 11.81 9.17
N TYR A 160 -12.56 10.74 8.80
CA TYR A 160 -11.18 10.87 8.35
C TYR A 160 -11.04 11.67 7.04
N PHE A 161 -12.09 11.66 6.20
CA PHE A 161 -12.19 12.47 4.98
C PHE A 161 -13.03 13.75 5.19
N ASP A 162 -13.10 14.25 6.43
CA ASP A 162 -13.81 15.47 6.82
C ASP A 162 -15.34 15.45 6.59
N GLU A 163 -15.93 14.26 6.45
CA GLU A 163 -17.39 14.06 6.34
C GLU A 163 -18.02 13.76 7.71
N THR A 164 -18.39 14.82 8.43
CA THR A 164 -18.77 14.74 9.86
C THR A 164 -20.25 14.43 10.16
N ASN A 165 -21.13 14.46 9.17
CA ASN A 165 -22.58 14.26 9.35
C ASN A 165 -23.04 12.82 9.05
N ALA A 166 -22.16 11.85 9.25
CA ALA A 166 -22.43 10.45 8.98
C ALA A 166 -23.33 9.81 10.05
N THR A 167 -24.32 9.04 9.62
CA THR A 167 -25.14 8.20 10.51
C THR A 167 -24.56 6.79 10.62
N LYS A 168 -25.01 6.02 11.62
CA LYS A 168 -24.58 4.62 11.79
C LYS A 168 -24.95 3.81 10.54
N CYS A 169 -23.99 3.05 10.01
CA CYS A 169 -24.20 2.29 8.78
C CYS A 169 -25.08 1.04 8.94
N GLY A 170 -25.25 0.53 10.16
CA GLY A 170 -26.06 -0.67 10.45
C GLY A 170 -25.48 -2.01 9.99
N VAL A 171 -24.38 -2.01 9.22
CA VAL A 171 -23.82 -3.23 8.60
C VAL A 171 -22.40 -3.59 9.05
N CYS A 172 -21.68 -2.68 9.72
CA CYS A 172 -20.34 -2.99 10.24
C CYS A 172 -20.42 -3.85 11.51
N ASP A 173 -19.30 -4.49 11.84
CA ASP A 173 -19.12 -5.32 13.03
C ASP A 173 -19.58 -4.63 14.32
N VAL A 174 -19.23 -3.35 14.52
CA VAL A 174 -19.65 -2.57 15.68
C VAL A 174 -21.18 -2.40 15.73
N CYS A 175 -21.81 -2.01 14.61
CA CYS A 175 -23.26 -1.83 14.56
C CYS A 175 -24.02 -3.16 14.72
N LEU A 176 -23.48 -4.25 14.20
CA LEU A 176 -24.06 -5.57 14.35
C LEU A 176 -23.97 -6.07 15.79
N ALA A 177 -22.86 -5.82 16.47
CA ALA A 177 -22.71 -6.12 17.89
C ALA A 177 -23.70 -5.32 18.74
N GLU A 178 -23.81 -4.01 18.52
CA GLU A 178 -24.79 -3.16 19.21
C GLU A 178 -26.24 -3.61 18.96
N ARG A 179 -26.57 -4.05 17.74
CA ARG A 179 -27.93 -4.55 17.45
C ARG A 179 -28.22 -5.86 18.18
N ARG A 180 -27.23 -6.76 18.29
CA ARG A 180 -27.39 -8.02 19.03
C ARG A 180 -27.64 -7.76 20.50
N THR A 181 -26.88 -6.87 21.13
CA THR A 181 -27.07 -6.54 22.54
C THR A 181 -28.43 -5.91 22.81
N VAL A 182 -28.91 -5.01 21.93
CA VAL A 182 -30.26 -4.44 22.05
C VAL A 182 -31.34 -5.51 21.92
N ASN A 183 -31.21 -6.42 20.95
CA ASN A 183 -32.16 -7.51 20.77
C ASN A 183 -32.17 -8.48 21.96
N GLU A 184 -31.01 -8.78 22.55
CA GLU A 184 -30.90 -9.63 23.75
C GLU A 184 -31.59 -8.99 24.95
N VAL A 185 -31.38 -7.69 25.19
CA VAL A 185 -32.07 -6.96 26.27
C VAL A 185 -33.58 -6.97 26.05
N GLN A 186 -34.04 -6.69 24.82
CA GLN A 186 -35.47 -6.69 24.51
C GLN A 186 -36.09 -8.09 24.67
N LEU A 187 -35.38 -9.14 24.27
CA LEU A 187 -35.83 -10.51 24.45
C LEU A 187 -36.00 -10.85 25.95
N ASN A 188 -35.03 -10.46 26.78
CA ASN A 188 -35.09 -10.67 28.22
C ASN A 188 -36.28 -9.92 28.85
N ASP A 189 -36.51 -8.65 28.47
CA ASP A 189 -37.67 -7.86 28.94
C ASP A 189 -39.01 -8.51 28.55
N GLU A 190 -39.11 -9.07 27.34
CA GLU A 190 -40.30 -9.79 26.86
C GLU A 190 -40.55 -11.08 27.65
N ILE A 191 -39.49 -11.85 27.94
CA ILE A 191 -39.57 -13.07 28.77
C ILE A 191 -40.00 -12.71 30.20
N ASP A 192 -39.39 -11.69 30.80
CA ASP A 192 -39.74 -11.20 32.14
C ASP A 192 -41.20 -10.81 32.24
N PHE A 193 -41.71 -10.08 31.24
CA PHE A 193 -43.11 -9.67 31.17
C PHE A 193 -44.06 -10.87 31.07
N GLU A 194 -43.74 -11.87 30.23
CA GLU A 194 -44.53 -13.09 30.10
C GLU A 194 -44.58 -13.89 31.40
N ILE A 195 -43.44 -14.06 32.09
CA ILE A 195 -43.37 -14.75 33.38
C ILE A 195 -44.25 -14.05 34.40
N ILE A 196 -44.12 -12.73 34.55
CA ILE A 196 -44.88 -11.96 35.51
C ILE A 196 -46.38 -12.05 35.20
N SER A 197 -46.76 -11.91 33.92
CA SER A 197 -48.14 -11.99 33.48
C SER A 197 -48.75 -13.37 33.76
N LEU A 198 -48.06 -14.46 33.45
CA LEU A 198 -48.54 -15.82 33.70
C LEU A 198 -48.77 -16.08 35.21
N LEU A 199 -47.82 -15.67 36.04
CA LEU A 199 -47.88 -15.87 37.49
C LEU A 199 -48.88 -14.95 38.21
N GLN A 200 -49.24 -13.80 37.63
CA GLN A 200 -50.34 -12.97 38.11
C GLN A 200 -51.71 -13.66 37.97
N HIS A 201 -51.89 -14.50 36.94
CA HIS A 201 -53.15 -15.19 36.72
C HIS A 201 -53.29 -16.44 37.60
N GLN A 202 -52.22 -17.24 37.71
CA GLN A 202 -52.22 -18.44 38.54
C GLN A 202 -50.81 -18.95 38.90
N PRO A 203 -50.64 -19.61 40.05
CA PRO A 203 -49.39 -20.30 40.36
C PRO A 203 -49.14 -21.52 39.46
N LEU A 204 -47.96 -21.60 38.85
CA LEU A 204 -47.57 -22.65 37.89
C LEU A 204 -46.35 -23.46 38.36
N ILE A 205 -46.26 -24.73 37.96
CA ILE A 205 -45.04 -25.54 38.14
C ILE A 205 -43.99 -25.14 37.10
N LEU A 206 -42.70 -25.46 37.33
CA LEU A 206 -41.60 -25.03 36.45
C LEU A 206 -41.85 -25.40 34.98
N ASP A 207 -42.18 -26.66 34.73
CA ASP A 207 -42.35 -27.19 33.38
C ASP A 207 -43.49 -26.47 32.65
N ASP A 208 -44.63 -26.29 33.31
CA ASP A 208 -45.77 -25.54 32.75
C ASP A 208 -45.43 -24.07 32.52
N LEU A 209 -44.67 -23.45 33.43
CA LEU A 209 -44.25 -22.05 33.29
C LEU A 209 -43.34 -21.87 32.06
N VAL A 210 -42.33 -22.73 31.90
CA VAL A 210 -41.38 -22.68 30.78
C VAL A 210 -42.05 -22.98 29.43
N ILE A 211 -43.01 -23.91 29.39
CA ILE A 211 -43.77 -24.26 28.17
C ILE A 211 -44.67 -23.11 27.71
N ASN A 212 -45.27 -22.37 28.64
CA ASN A 212 -46.23 -21.30 28.31
C ASN A 212 -45.58 -19.97 27.91
N ILE A 213 -44.28 -19.79 28.17
CA ILE A 213 -43.51 -18.66 27.64
C ILE A 213 -43.26 -18.90 26.14
N LYS A 214 -43.48 -17.89 25.32
CA LYS A 214 -43.35 -17.97 23.86
C LYS A 214 -41.97 -17.55 23.39
N ASN A 215 -41.39 -16.57 24.07
CA ASN A 215 -40.11 -15.96 23.71
C ASN A 215 -38.91 -16.67 24.37
N GLY A 216 -37.74 -16.60 23.71
CA GLY A 216 -36.51 -17.24 24.17
C GLY A 216 -36.46 -18.75 23.98
N SER A 217 -35.25 -19.29 24.09
CA SER A 217 -34.95 -20.71 24.22
C SER A 217 -35.25 -21.21 25.62
N GLU A 218 -35.35 -22.53 25.80
CA GLU A 218 -35.62 -23.14 27.11
C GLU A 218 -34.61 -22.70 28.19
N ASN A 219 -33.33 -22.63 27.84
CA ASN A 219 -32.28 -22.18 28.75
C ASN A 219 -32.46 -20.70 29.15
N GLU A 220 -32.72 -19.82 28.18
CA GLU A 220 -32.95 -18.38 28.44
C GLU A 220 -34.18 -18.17 29.34
N ARG A 221 -35.25 -18.96 29.15
CA ARG A 221 -36.45 -18.90 30.01
C ARG A 221 -36.17 -19.35 31.43
N VAL A 222 -35.45 -20.46 31.59
CA VAL A 222 -35.10 -20.99 32.92
C VAL A 222 -34.18 -20.04 33.65
N ASP A 223 -33.21 -19.44 32.96
CA ASP A 223 -32.29 -18.48 33.55
C ASP A 223 -33.03 -17.18 33.94
N ALA A 224 -33.95 -16.68 33.11
CA ALA A 224 -34.80 -15.54 33.48
C ALA A 224 -35.66 -15.83 34.73
N ILE A 225 -36.26 -17.02 34.85
CA ILE A 225 -37.01 -17.43 36.06
C ILE A 225 -36.09 -17.40 37.30
N ARG A 226 -34.84 -17.90 37.18
CA ARG A 226 -33.86 -17.85 38.26
C ARG A 226 -33.52 -16.41 38.66
N GLU A 227 -33.23 -15.55 37.68
CA GLU A 227 -32.93 -14.13 37.94
C GLU A 227 -34.09 -13.42 38.63
N LEU A 228 -35.34 -13.68 38.23
CA LEU A 228 -36.53 -13.11 38.87
C LEU A 228 -36.75 -13.62 40.30
N LEU A 229 -36.43 -14.89 40.58
CA LEU A 229 -36.45 -15.46 41.94
C LEU A 229 -35.38 -14.83 42.83
N ASP A 230 -34.15 -14.74 42.33
CA ASP A 230 -33.01 -14.16 43.05
C ASP A 230 -33.23 -12.66 43.32
N ALA A 231 -33.86 -11.95 42.38
CA ALA A 231 -34.30 -10.57 42.56
C ALA A 231 -35.52 -10.41 43.49
N GLY A 232 -36.13 -11.51 43.93
CA GLY A 232 -37.31 -11.53 44.81
C GLY A 232 -38.61 -11.02 44.16
N LYS A 233 -38.65 -10.92 42.82
CA LYS A 233 -39.85 -10.50 42.06
C LYS A 233 -40.89 -11.61 41.98
N ILE A 234 -40.47 -12.87 42.06
CA ILE A 234 -41.32 -14.06 42.13
C ILE A 234 -40.87 -14.94 43.31
N LYS A 235 -41.75 -15.82 43.79
CA LYS A 235 -41.53 -16.72 44.94
C LYS A 235 -41.90 -18.14 44.59
N THR A 236 -41.40 -19.09 45.39
CA THR A 236 -41.70 -20.52 45.25
C THR A 236 -42.03 -21.14 46.60
N ASP A 237 -42.98 -22.08 46.61
CA ASP A 237 -43.32 -22.92 47.77
C ASP A 237 -42.62 -24.30 47.72
N GLY A 238 -41.71 -24.49 46.77
CA GLY A 238 -41.01 -25.75 46.50
C GLY A 238 -41.69 -26.64 45.44
N LYS A 239 -42.91 -26.29 44.99
CA LYS A 239 -43.60 -26.98 43.88
C LYS A 239 -44.08 -26.01 42.80
N LYS A 240 -44.64 -24.86 43.19
CA LYS A 240 -45.20 -23.85 42.29
C LYS A 240 -44.53 -22.49 42.49
N TYR A 241 -44.44 -21.75 41.40
CA TYR A 241 -44.00 -20.36 41.33
C TYR A 241 -45.22 -19.44 41.39
N TYR A 242 -45.09 -18.30 42.06
CA TYR A 242 -46.13 -17.28 42.22
C TYR A 242 -45.51 -15.89 42.50
N ILE A 243 -46.33 -14.83 42.49
CA ILE A 243 -45.93 -13.46 42.86
C ILE A 243 -46.45 -13.13 44.27
#